data_AF-A0A2T4ZAE5-F1
#
_entry.id   AF-A0A2T4ZAE5-F1
#
_cell.length_a   1.000
_cell.length_b   1.000
_cell.length_c   1.000
_cell.angle_alpha   90.00
_cell.angle_beta   90.00
_cell.angle_gamma   90.00
#
_symmetry.space_group_name_H-M   'P 1'
#
loop_
_entity.id
_entity.type
_entity.pdbx_description
1 polymer ?
#
loop_
_entity_poly.entity_id
_entity_poly.type
_entity_poly.pdbx_seq_one_letter_code
_entity_poly.pdbx_strand_id
1 'polypeptide(L)' 'MLLYQRLRQFIGSQVEVMTAAGLTTGRLLSAGPATIVVQVSVTPGYPPATVTIHNFAIGFIRIIVA' A
#
# COMPACT_ATOMS: atom_id res chain seq x y z
N MET A 1 9.43 5.31 -16.06
CA MET A 1 8.16 5.60 -15.35
C MET A 1 8.40 5.42 -13.86
N LEU A 2 8.06 6.43 -13.04
CA LEU A 2 8.29 6.38 -11.59
C LEU A 2 7.23 5.50 -10.90
N LEU A 3 7.61 4.81 -9.82
CA LEU A 3 6.73 3.89 -9.10
C LEU A 3 5.37 4.52 -8.77
N TYR A 4 5.38 5.72 -8.18
CA TYR A 4 4.14 6.38 -7.77
C TYR A 4 3.22 6.75 -8.95
N GLN A 5 3.79 7.05 -10.12
CA GLN A 5 3.00 7.31 -11.33
C GLN A 5 2.25 6.04 -11.75
N ARG A 6 2.93 4.89 -11.69
CA ARG A 6 2.33 3.58 -11.96
C ARG A 6 1.26 3.22 -10.94
N LEU A 7 1.47 3.53 -9.66
CA LEU A 7 0.56 3.14 -8.59
C LEU A 7 -0.73 3.97 -8.53
N ARG A 8 -0.72 5.20 -9.06
CA ARG A 8 -1.91 6.07 -9.09
C ARG A 8 -3.11 5.45 -9.81
N GLN A 9 -2.88 4.63 -10.83
CA GLN A 9 -3.96 3.93 -11.55
C GLN A 9 -4.61 2.80 -10.74
N PHE A 10 -4.01 2.42 -9.61
CA PHE A 10 -4.47 1.34 -8.72
C PHE A 10 -4.94 1.89 -7.36
N ILE A 11 -5.14 3.20 -7.23
CA ILE A 11 -5.74 3.79 -6.03
C ILE A 11 -7.15 3.19 -5.87
N GLY A 12 -7.43 2.69 -4.67
CA GLY A 12 -8.65 1.98 -4.33
C GLY A 12 -8.57 0.46 -4.50
N SER A 13 -7.53 -0.08 -5.14
CA SER A 13 -7.33 -1.52 -5.27
C SER A 13 -6.74 -2.14 -4.01
N GLN A 14 -6.97 -3.45 -3.83
CA GLN A 14 -6.29 -4.24 -2.81
C GLN A 14 -4.82 -4.46 -3.23
N VAL A 15 -3.90 -4.32 -2.29
CA VAL A 15 -2.45 -4.44 -2.51
C VAL A 15 -1.79 -5.23 -1.39
N GLU A 16 -0.70 -5.91 -1.74
CA GLU A 16 0.26 -6.49 -0.82
C GLU A 16 1.59 -5.77 -0.99
N VAL A 17 2.12 -5.19 0.08
CA VAL A 17 3.37 -4.44 0.09
C VAL A 17 4.36 -5.15 1.00
N MET A 18 5.45 -5.66 0.42
CA MET A 18 6.53 -6.26 1.19
C MET A 18 7.59 -5.22 1.50
N THR A 19 7.96 -5.13 2.77
CA THR A 19 9.07 -4.30 3.28
C THR A 19 9.99 -5.14 4.16
N ALA A 20 11.11 -4.57 4.63
CA ALA A 20 11.96 -5.24 5.61
C ALA A 20 11.25 -5.55 6.95
N ALA A 21 10.17 -4.82 7.28
CA ALA A 21 9.36 -5.07 8.47
C ALA A 21 8.33 -6.20 8.28
N GLY A 22 8.12 -6.65 7.04
CA GLY A 22 7.15 -7.69 6.69
C GLY A 22 6.15 -7.29 5.60
N LEU A 23 5.14 -8.14 5.44
CA LEU A 23 4.08 -8.00 4.45
C LEU A 23 2.90 -7.21 5.02
N THR A 24 2.51 -6.15 4.32
CA THR A 24 1.32 -5.34 4.62
C THR A 24 0.26 -5.56 3.55
N THR A 25 -0.91 -6.04 3.94
CA THR A 25 -2.04 -6.26 3.02
C THR A 25 -3.15 -5.27 3.32
N GLY A 26 -3.61 -4.55 2.30
CA GLY A 26 -4.64 -3.54 2.48
C GLY A 26 -5.04 -2.83 1.19
N ARG A 27 -5.78 -1.73 1.32
CA ARG A 27 -6.26 -0.92 0.20
C ARG A 27 -5.35 0.27 -0.05
N LEU A 28 -4.89 0.45 -1.28
CA LEU A 28 -4.07 1.61 -1.64
C LEU A 28 -4.92 2.89 -1.63
N LEU A 29 -4.60 3.85 -0.78
CA LEU A 29 -5.33 5.13 -0.70
C LEU A 29 -4.65 6.24 -1.49
N SER A 30 -3.32 6.29 -1.51
CA SER A 30 -2.58 7.31 -2.26
C SER A 30 -1.18 6.83 -2.64
N ALA A 31 -0.65 7.42 -3.72
CA ALA A 31 0.71 7.18 -4.19
C ALA A 31 1.39 8.51 -4.57
N GLY A 32 2.39 8.88 -3.76
CA GLY A 32 3.19 10.08 -3.91
C GLY A 32 4.67 9.79 -4.23
N PRO A 33 5.46 10.83 -4.56
CA PRO A 33 6.86 10.66 -4.98
C PRO A 33 7.74 9.92 -3.98
N ALA A 34 7.51 10.10 -2.68
CA ALA A 34 8.30 9.51 -1.61
C ALA A 34 7.58 8.37 -0.85
N THR A 35 6.25 8.37 -0.84
CA THR A 35 5.47 7.47 0.00
C THR A 35 4.21 6.97 -0.71
N ILE A 36 3.71 5.84 -0.24
CA ILE A 36 2.36 5.35 -0.47
C ILE A 36 1.61 5.25 0.85
N VAL A 37 0.28 5.31 0.78
CA VAL A 37 -0.59 5.16 1.94
C VAL A 37 -1.52 3.98 1.71
N VAL A 38 -1.52 3.03 2.64
CA VAL A 38 -2.32 1.81 2.59
C VAL A 38 -3.24 1.75 3.80
N GLN A 39 -4.53 1.56 3.57
CA GLN A 39 -5.48 1.25 4.63
C GLN A 39 -5.46 -0.24 4.92
N VAL A 40 -5.20 -0.62 6.16
CA VAL A 40 -5.18 -2.01 6.60
C VAL A 40 -6.36 -2.28 7.52
N SER A 41 -7.03 -3.40 7.30
CA SER A 41 -8.03 -3.90 8.24
C SER A 41 -7.31 -4.43 9.47
N VAL A 42 -7.69 -3.93 10.63
CA VAL A 42 -7.27 -4.46 11.93
C VAL A 42 -8.33 -5.44 12.45
N THR A 43 -8.11 -5.98 13.65
CA THR A 43 -9.02 -6.90 14.34
C THR A 43 -10.49 -6.47 14.20
N PRO A 44 -11.42 -7.39 13.90
CA PRO A 44 -12.83 -7.07 13.78
C PRO A 44 -13.35 -6.27 14.98
N GLY A 45 -14.09 -5.20 14.72
CA GLY A 45 -14.60 -4.28 15.74
C GLY A 45 -13.72 -3.05 16.01
N TYR A 46 -12.51 -2.99 15.44
CA TYR A 46 -11.67 -1.80 15.49
C TYR A 46 -11.72 -1.03 14.17
N PRO A 47 -11.60 0.32 14.21
CA PRO A 47 -11.52 1.12 13.00
C PRO A 47 -10.26 0.76 12.19
N PRO A 48 -10.31 0.80 10.85
CA PRO A 48 -9.17 0.49 10.01
C PRO A 48 -8.00 1.44 10.28
N ALA A 49 -6.78 0.92 10.20
CA ALA A 49 -5.56 1.69 10.39
C ALA A 49 -5.00 2.15 9.04
N THR A 50 -4.22 3.23 9.06
CA THR A 50 -3.54 3.75 7.88
C THR A 50 -2.03 3.62 8.06
N VAL A 51 -1.38 2.96 7.11
CA VAL A 51 0.07 2.74 7.10
C VAL A 51 0.69 3.60 6.00
N THR A 52 1.67 4.42 6.37
CA THR A 52 2.49 5.17 5.40
C THR A 52 3.78 4.40 5.16
N ILE A 53 4.08 4.10 3.89
CA ILE A 53 5.25 3.32 3.49
C ILE A 53 6.12 4.18 2.59
N HIS A 54 7.41 4.28 2.92
CA HIS A 54 8.38 4.95 2.06
C HIS A 54 8.70 4.10 0.83
N ASN A 55 8.74 4.72 -0.35
CA ASN A 55 8.97 4.04 -1.62
C ASN A 55 10.30 3.28 -1.65
N PHE A 56 11.34 3.81 -1.00
CA PHE A 56 12.65 3.16 -0.91
C PHE A 56 12.67 1.92 0.00
N ALA A 57 11.67 1.76 0.88
CA ALA A 57 11.56 0.62 1.79
C ALA A 57 10.76 -0.55 1.18
N ILE A 58 10.18 -0.35 -0.01
CA ILE A 58 9.37 -1.36 -0.70
C ILE A 58 10.31 -2.34 -1.42
N GLY A 59 10.27 -3.61 -1.03
CA GLY A 59 10.91 -4.68 -1.78
C GLY A 59 10.08 -5.04 -3.01
N PHE A 60 8.78 -5.25 -2.83
CA PHE A 60 7.82 -5.37 -3.93
C PHE A 60 6.43 -4.90 -3.51
N ILE A 61 5.62 -4.59 -4.52
CA ILE A 61 4.18 -4.36 -4.36
C ILE A 61 3.43 -5.22 -5.39
N ARG A 62 2.45 -5.99 -4.92
CA ARG A 62 1.53 -6.77 -5.74
C ARG A 62 0.16 -6.08 -5.71
N ILE A 63 -0.43 -5.87 -6.88
CA ILE A 63 -1.82 -5.43 -7.00
C ILE A 63 -2.68 -6.68 -7.04
N ILE A 64 -3.65 -6.79 -6.13
CA ILE A 64 -4.66 -7.84 -6.14
C ILE A 64 -5.86 -7.28 -6.90
N VAL A 65 -5.97 -7.69 -8.16
CA VAL A 65 -7.12 -7.42 -9.01
C VAL A 65 -7.98 -8.67 -8.99
N ALA A 66 -9.24 -8.52 -8.57
CA ALA A 66 -10.26 -9.56 -8.72
C ALA A 66 -10.83 -9.54 -10.15
#